data_AF-A0A7X8I588-F1
#
_entry.id   AF-A0A7X8I588-F1
#
_cell.length_a   1.000
_cell.length_b   1.000
_cell.length_c   1.000
_cell.angle_alpha   90.00
_cell.angle_beta   90.00
_cell.angle_gamma   90.00
#
_symmetry.space_group_name_H-M   'P 1'
#
loop_
_entity.id
_entity.type
_entity.pdbx_description
1 polymer ?
#
loop_
_entity_poly.entity_id
_entity_poly.type
_entity_poly.pdbx_seq_one_letter_code
_entity_poly.pdbx_strand_id
1 'polypeptide(L)' 'PIKDGEERAGERAQVLYGLDKISNLRFSHENPSVIKCYEDYLQKPLSDRSHKLLHTDQNTWELY' A
#
# COMPACT_ATOMS: atom_id res chain seq x y z
N PRO A 1 -27.76 14.84 15.78
CA PRO A 1 -26.70 15.60 16.49
C PRO A 1 -25.35 15.39 15.80
N ILE A 2 -24.65 16.46 15.42
CA ILE A 2 -23.30 16.37 14.85
C ILE A 2 -22.33 16.08 16.00
N LYS A 3 -21.53 15.02 15.87
CA LYS A 3 -20.53 14.62 16.85
C LYS A 3 -19.13 14.98 16.35
N ASP A 4 -18.85 16.28 16.36
CA ASP A 4 -17.54 16.79 15.96
C ASP A 4 -16.47 16.36 16.97
N GLY A 5 -15.30 15.94 16.48
CA GLY A 5 -14.19 15.42 17.31
C GLY A 5 -14.40 14.04 17.95
N GLU A 6 -15.46 13.31 17.60
CA GLU A 6 -15.65 11.92 18.09
C GLU A 6 -14.57 11.00 17.52
N GLU A 7 -13.84 10.33 18.40
CA GLU A 7 -12.77 9.43 17.99
C GLU A 7 -13.32 8.06 17.58
N ARG A 8 -13.09 7.70 16.31
CA ARG A 8 -13.67 6.51 15.67
C ARG A 8 -12.65 5.62 14.95
N ALA A 9 -11.35 5.88 15.09
CA ALA A 9 -10.32 5.06 14.45
C ALA A 9 -10.37 3.61 14.93
N GLY A 10 -10.69 3.36 16.21
CA GLY A 10 -10.84 2.00 16.75
C GLY A 10 -11.93 1.18 16.04
N GLU A 11 -13.15 1.74 15.93
CA GLU A 11 -14.27 1.11 15.22
C GLU A 11 -13.94 0.88 13.73
N ARG A 12 -13.33 1.88 13.08
CA ARG A 12 -12.93 1.80 11.67
C ARG A 12 -11.85 0.73 11.46
N ALA A 13 -10.88 0.64 12.35
CA ALA A 13 -9.83 -0.37 12.29
C ALA A 13 -10.41 -1.78 12.36
N GLN A 14 -11.36 -2.03 13.25
CA GLN A 14 -12.03 -3.33 13.34
C GLN A 14 -12.72 -3.72 12.03
N VAL A 15 -13.39 -2.78 11.38
CA VAL A 15 -14.01 -3.00 10.06
C VAL A 15 -12.93 -3.33 9.02
N LEU A 16 -11.84 -2.56 8.96
CA LEU A 16 -10.74 -2.81 8.02
C LEU A 16 -10.09 -4.18 8.22
N TYR A 17 -9.83 -4.60 9.46
CA TYR A 17 -9.31 -5.93 9.77
C TYR A 17 -10.30 -7.04 9.41
N GLY A 18 -11.60 -6.80 9.56
CA GLY A 18 -12.64 -7.71 9.14
C GLY A 18 -12.62 -7.96 7.63
N LEU A 19 -12.49 -6.89 6.84
CA LEU A 19 -12.38 -6.96 5.38
C LEU A 19 -11.12 -7.70 4.93
N ASP A 20 -9.97 -7.43 5.57
CA ASP A 20 -8.71 -8.12 5.28
C ASP A 20 -8.82 -9.63 5.54
N LYS A 21 -9.48 -10.03 6.64
CA LYS A 21 -9.61 -11.44 7.03
C LYS A 21 -10.42 -12.28 6.02
N ILE A 22 -11.41 -11.69 5.37
CA ILE A 22 -12.27 -12.39 4.40
C ILE A 22 -11.79 -12.25 2.95
N SER A 23 -10.71 -11.51 2.71
CA SER A 23 -10.17 -11.36 1.36
C SER A 23 -9.64 -12.69 0.84
N ASN A 24 -10.07 -13.08 -0.37
CA ASN A 24 -9.57 -14.28 -1.05
C ASN A 24 -8.10 -14.13 -1.49
N LEU A 25 -7.64 -12.90 -1.65
CA LEU A 25 -6.25 -12.56 -2.00
C LEU A 25 -5.70 -11.66 -0.90
N ARG A 26 -4.84 -12.22 -0.04
CA ARG A 26 -4.36 -11.53 1.17
C ARG A 26 -2.94 -11.01 1.04
N PHE A 27 -2.08 -11.71 0.31
CA PHE A 27 -0.68 -11.33 0.22
C PHE A 27 -0.37 -10.67 -1.12
N SER A 28 0.34 -9.54 -1.09
CA SER A 28 0.66 -8.77 -2.30
C SER A 28 1.53 -9.55 -3.29
N HIS A 29 2.37 -10.46 -2.81
CA HIS A 29 3.22 -11.32 -3.65
C HIS A 29 2.44 -12.44 -4.35
N GLU A 30 1.20 -12.71 -3.94
CA GLU A 30 0.28 -13.64 -4.62
C GLU A 30 -0.59 -12.92 -5.66
N ASN A 31 -0.57 -11.58 -5.70
CA ASN A 31 -1.46 -10.82 -6.57
C ASN A 31 -1.06 -10.99 -8.04
N PRO A 32 -1.94 -11.57 -8.90
CA PRO A 32 -1.60 -11.84 -10.29
C PRO A 32 -1.24 -10.60 -11.11
N SER A 33 -1.87 -9.45 -10.80
CA SER A 33 -1.58 -8.19 -11.49
C SER A 33 -0.23 -7.62 -11.08
N VAL A 34 0.17 -7.79 -9.80
CA VAL A 34 1.49 -7.37 -9.32
C VAL A 34 2.57 -8.25 -9.95
N ILE A 35 2.39 -9.58 -9.93
CA ILE A 35 3.30 -10.53 -10.55
C ILE A 35 3.53 -10.16 -12.02
N LYS A 36 2.46 -10.02 -12.81
CA LYS A 36 2.56 -9.61 -14.23
C LYS A 36 3.24 -8.25 -14.41
N CYS A 37 2.95 -7.28 -13.55
CA CYS A 37 3.60 -5.97 -13.62
C CYS A 37 5.12 -6.07 -13.46
N TYR A 38 5.59 -6.94 -12.56
CA TYR A 38 7.02 -7.22 -12.41
C TYR A 38 7.57 -8.03 -13.59
N GLU A 39 6.91 -9.09 -14.02
CA GLU A 39 7.35 -9.92 -15.15
C GLU A 39 7.48 -9.11 -16.45
N ASP A 40 6.46 -8.30 -16.77
CA ASP A 40 6.34 -7.62 -18.07
C ASP A 40 7.08 -6.28 -18.09
N TYR A 41 7.25 -5.61 -16.94
CA TYR A 41 7.71 -4.23 -16.89
C TYR A 41 8.75 -3.93 -15.82
N LEU A 42 8.45 -4.11 -14.53
CA LEU A 42 9.36 -3.66 -13.45
C LEU A 42 10.56 -4.58 -13.23
N GLN A 43 10.56 -5.77 -13.82
CA GLN A 43 11.52 -6.86 -13.67
C GLN A 43 11.51 -7.48 -12.27
N LYS A 44 12.31 -6.93 -11.36
CA LYS A 44 12.48 -7.44 -10.00
C LYS A 44 12.37 -6.31 -8.98
N PRO A 45 11.99 -6.60 -7.72
CA PRO A 45 12.09 -5.64 -6.63
C PRO A 45 13.50 -5.03 -6.58
N LEU A 46 13.58 -3.73 -6.32
CA LEU A 46 14.83 -2.97 -6.26
C LEU A 46 15.62 -2.93 -7.60
N SER A 47 15.00 -3.24 -8.74
CA SER A 47 15.60 -2.95 -10.04
C SER A 47 15.79 -1.44 -10.25
N ASP A 48 16.68 -1.05 -11.16
CA ASP A 48 16.88 0.37 -11.52
C ASP A 48 15.56 1.05 -11.93
N ARG A 49 14.69 0.32 -12.64
CA ARG A 49 13.38 0.81 -13.06
C ARG A 49 12.45 0.99 -11.86
N SER A 50 12.43 0.04 -10.93
CA SER A 50 11.68 0.18 -9.67
C SER A 50 12.21 1.38 -8.89
N HIS A 51 13.52 1.52 -8.70
CA HIS A 51 14.14 2.63 -7.98
C HIS A 51 13.71 3.99 -8.55
N LYS A 52 13.72 4.13 -9.88
CA LYS A 52 13.34 5.39 -10.56
C LYS A 52 11.86 5.75 -10.43
N LEU A 53 10.97 4.76 -10.30
CA LEU A 53 9.52 4.98 -10.37
C LEU A 53 8.80 4.85 -9.02
N LEU A 54 9.27 3.94 -8.16
CA LEU A 54 8.58 3.53 -6.93
C LEU A 54 9.32 3.98 -5.66
N HIS A 55 10.57 4.40 -5.77
CA HIS A 55 11.37 4.85 -4.64
C HIS A 55 11.65 6.36 -4.74
N THR A 56 12.02 6.95 -3.61
CA THR A 56 12.26 8.39 -3.46
C THR A 56 13.42 8.60 -2.49
N ASP A 57 14.12 9.71 -2.64
CA ASP A 57 15.19 10.11 -1.73
C ASP A 57 14.69 11.23 -0.83
N GLN A 58 14.46 10.92 0.44
CA GLN A 58 13.96 11.88 1.43
C GLN A 58 14.93 13.02 1.69
N ASN A 59 16.23 12.86 1.44
CA ASN A 59 17.20 13.95 1.60
C ASN A 59 16.99 15.07 0.57
N THR A 60 16.30 14.77 -0.52
CA THR A 60 15.95 15.75 -1.55
C THR A 60 14.66 16.50 -1.24
N TRP A 61 13.97 16.13 -0.16
CA TRP A 61 12.71 16.76 0.20
C TRP A 61 13.01 18.06 0.93
N GLU A 62 12.45 19.17 0.45
CA GLU A 62 12.44 20.43 1.17
C GLU A 62 11.42 20.34 2.31
N LEU A 63 11.85 19.77 3.43
CA LEU A 63 11.08 19.72 4.67
C LEU A 63 11.47 20.92 5.54
N TYR A 64 10.86 22.06 5.21
CA TYR A 64 10.82 23.34 5.95
C TYR A 64 12.14 23.96 6.41
#